data_AF-A0A430QIA0-F1
#
_entry.id   AF-A0A430QIA0-F1
#
_cell.length_a   1.000
_cell.length_b   1.000
_cell.length_c   1.000
_cell.angle_alpha   90.00
_cell.angle_beta   90.00
_cell.angle_gamma   90.00
#
_symmetry.space_group_name_H-M   'P 1'
#
loop_
_entity.id
_entity.type
_entity.pdbx_description
1 polymer ?
#
loop_
_entity_poly.entity_id
_entity_poly.type
_entity_poly.pdbx_seq_one_letter_code
_entity_poly.pdbx_strand_id
1 'polypeptide(L)'
;MVIEIYGLVHKESFQKASLLASKLGGAYWIYNHDVLVIIDGVPLGSEEDLANWAEREFNITDYRPMTLYSALAVDAYQKRLLHFNHDRRGILSMANSGRHTNGSQFLITLAPAEWMDNRYVAFGRVIEGSLTLDKMEEVQTHYERPVKDICIENISVVNPNELATKIA
;
A
#
# COMPACT_ATOMS: atom_id res chain seq x y z
N MET A 1 -5.02 23.56 9.20
CA MET A 1 -4.39 23.41 7.89
C MET A 1 -3.07 22.68 8.00
N VAL A 2 -3.18 21.36 8.10
CA VAL A 2 -2.13 20.40 7.81
C VAL A 2 -2.41 19.87 6.41
N ILE A 3 -1.43 19.98 5.51
CA ILE A 3 -1.51 19.41 4.16
C ILE A 3 -0.64 18.15 4.16
N GLU A 4 -1.27 17.00 3.93
CA GLU A 4 -0.61 15.72 3.80
C GLU A 4 -0.59 15.31 2.32
N ILE A 5 0.59 14.98 1.81
CA ILE A 5 0.80 14.64 0.40
C ILE A 5 1.31 13.21 0.34
N TYR A 6 0.57 12.36 -0.36
CA TYR A 6 0.83 10.92 -0.50
C TYR A 6 1.12 10.59 -1.96
N GLY A 7 2.37 10.22 -2.26
CA GLY A 7 2.73 9.69 -3.57
C GLY A 7 2.07 8.32 -3.80
N LEU A 8 1.15 8.25 -4.77
CA LEU A 8 0.49 7.02 -5.21
C LEU A 8 1.04 6.66 -6.59
N VAL A 9 1.90 5.64 -6.65
CA VAL A 9 2.63 5.28 -7.87
C VAL A 9 1.67 4.81 -8.98
N HIS A 10 1.70 5.52 -10.10
CA HIS A 10 0.96 5.31 -11.35
C HIS A 10 0.68 3.86 -11.76
N LYS A 11 -0.56 3.59 -12.22
CA LYS A 11 -0.81 2.50 -13.18
C LYS A 11 -2.13 2.66 -13.94
N GLU A 12 -2.07 2.52 -15.28
CA GLU A 12 -3.25 2.17 -16.07
C GLU A 12 -3.76 0.76 -15.70
N SER A 13 -5.07 0.55 -15.76
CA SER A 13 -5.76 -0.73 -15.49
C SER A 13 -5.88 -1.17 -14.01
N PHE A 14 -6.61 -0.42 -13.20
CA PHE A 14 -7.24 -0.98 -11.99
C PHE A 14 -8.56 -1.69 -12.34
N GLN A 15 -8.64 -3.01 -12.13
CA GLN A 15 -9.91 -3.73 -12.12
C GLN A 15 -10.48 -3.91 -10.71
N LYS A 16 -11.81 -3.96 -10.68
CA LYS A 16 -12.72 -3.76 -9.56
C LYS A 16 -12.61 -4.83 -8.45
N ALA A 17 -12.60 -4.38 -7.20
CA ALA A 17 -13.10 -5.15 -6.05
C ALA A 17 -13.88 -4.19 -5.13
N SER A 18 -15.15 -4.48 -4.87
CA SER A 18 -16.02 -3.68 -4.00
C SER A 18 -16.51 -4.50 -2.82
N LEU A 19 -16.02 -4.21 -1.61
CA LEU A 19 -16.75 -4.43 -0.36
C LEU A 19 -16.15 -3.56 0.76
N LEU A 20 -17.05 -2.91 1.51
CA LEU A 20 -16.93 -2.10 2.75
C LEU A 20 -15.77 -2.47 3.71
N ALA A 21 -15.25 -1.65 4.65
CA ALA A 21 -15.41 -0.24 5.08
C ALA A 21 -14.49 -0.04 6.35
N SER A 22 -14.20 1.12 6.95
CA SER A 22 -14.23 2.55 6.55
C SER A 22 -13.48 3.42 7.58
N LYS A 23 -12.63 4.37 7.17
CA LYS A 23 -12.30 5.59 7.96
C LYS A 23 -12.06 6.84 7.10
N LEU A 24 -12.86 6.96 6.05
CA LEU A 24 -13.03 8.13 5.16
C LEU A 24 -14.38 7.98 4.41
N GLY A 25 -15.47 7.74 5.14
CA GLY A 25 -16.80 7.54 4.55
C GLY A 25 -17.06 6.21 3.82
N GLY A 26 -16.12 5.26 3.84
CA GLY A 26 -16.32 3.89 3.33
C GLY A 26 -16.32 3.73 1.81
N ALA A 27 -16.06 4.80 1.07
CA ALA A 27 -15.78 4.75 -0.35
C ALA A 27 -14.29 4.41 -0.59
N TYR A 28 -14.04 3.44 -1.47
CA TYR A 28 -12.72 3.25 -2.08
C TYR A 28 -12.62 4.20 -3.28
N TRP A 29 -11.63 5.09 -3.26
CA TRP A 29 -11.42 6.07 -4.32
C TRP A 29 -10.45 5.48 -5.35
N ILE A 30 -10.90 5.38 -6.61
CA ILE A 30 -10.00 5.13 -7.74
C ILE A 30 -9.31 6.45 -8.03
N TYR A 31 -7.98 6.41 -8.10
CA TYR A 31 -7.15 7.60 -8.11
C TYR A 31 -6.08 7.48 -9.21
N ASN A 32 -6.11 8.39 -10.18
CA ASN A 32 -5.37 8.26 -11.45
C ASN A 32 -4.25 9.33 -11.61
N HIS A 33 -3.69 9.80 -10.50
CA HIS A 33 -2.54 10.73 -10.47
C HIS A 33 -1.45 10.18 -9.56
N ASP A 34 -0.22 10.67 -9.78
CA ASP A 34 0.97 10.28 -9.01
C ASP A 34 0.91 10.69 -7.53
N VAL A 35 0.02 11.63 -7.17
CA VAL A 35 0.00 12.27 -5.85
C VAL A 35 -1.44 12.49 -5.37
N LEU A 36 -1.85 11.81 -4.29
CA LEU A 36 -3.07 12.15 -3.56
C LEU A 36 -2.77 13.20 -2.48
N VAL A 37 -3.47 14.32 -2.56
CA VAL A 37 -3.40 15.42 -1.60
C VAL A 37 -4.58 15.35 -0.64
N ILE A 38 -4.30 15.50 0.65
CA ILE A 38 -5.29 15.50 1.74
C ILE A 38 -5.05 16.77 2.58
N ILE A 39 -6.11 17.53 2.84
CA ILE A 39 -6.05 18.76 3.65
C ILE A 39 -6.95 18.59 4.88
N ASP A 40 -6.36 18.76 6.07
CA ASP A 40 -7.03 18.58 7.37
C ASP A 40 -7.86 17.27 7.46
N GLY A 41 -7.35 16.20 6.85
CA GLY A 41 -7.97 14.87 6.80
C GLY A 41 -9.01 14.66 5.69
N VAL A 42 -9.28 15.66 4.84
CA VAL A 42 -10.21 15.56 3.69
C VAL A 42 -9.42 15.40 2.39
N PRO A 43 -9.67 14.38 1.56
CA PRO A 43 -9.06 14.26 0.23
C PRO A 43 -9.40 15.47 -0.63
N LEU A 44 -8.38 16.17 -1.12
CA LEU A 44 -8.53 17.29 -2.05
C LEU A 44 -8.57 16.81 -3.50
N GLY A 45 -7.65 15.91 -3.86
CA GLY A 45 -7.42 15.51 -5.24
C GLY A 45 -5.92 15.41 -5.55
N SER A 46 -5.54 15.85 -6.74
CA SER A 46 -4.20 15.82 -7.33
C SER A 46 -3.30 17.00 -6.99
N GLU A 47 -2.06 16.92 -7.46
CA GLU A 47 -1.16 18.05 -7.60
C GLU A 47 -1.79 19.22 -8.40
N GLU A 48 -2.63 18.95 -9.42
CA GLU A 48 -3.38 19.97 -10.14
C GLU A 48 -4.50 20.56 -9.28
N ASP A 49 -5.26 19.71 -8.56
CA ASP A 49 -6.32 20.17 -7.65
C ASP A 49 -5.75 21.00 -6.49
N LEU A 50 -4.55 20.65 -6.00
CA LEU A 50 -3.79 21.42 -5.02
C LEU A 50 -3.33 22.77 -5.57
N ALA A 51 -2.81 22.83 -6.79
CA ALA A 51 -2.43 24.09 -7.43
C ALA A 51 -3.66 25.01 -7.62
N ASN A 52 -4.76 24.47 -8.14
CA ASN A 52 -6.02 25.20 -8.35
C ASN A 52 -6.61 25.70 -7.02
N TRP A 53 -6.57 24.89 -5.96
CA TRP A 53 -7.02 25.28 -4.62
C TRP A 53 -6.11 26.34 -3.99
N ALA A 54 -4.78 26.21 -4.13
CA ALA A 54 -3.82 27.17 -3.60
C ALA A 54 -3.93 28.55 -4.28
N GLU A 55 -4.16 28.56 -5.59
CA GLU A 55 -4.45 29.79 -6.34
C GLU A 55 -5.78 30.41 -5.89
N ARG A 56 -6.85 29.61 -5.77
CA ARG A 56 -8.18 30.12 -5.37
C ARG A 56 -8.23 30.67 -3.94
N GLU A 57 -7.67 29.96 -2.97
CA GLU A 57 -7.80 30.30 -1.54
C GLU A 57 -6.70 31.25 -1.05
N PHE A 58 -5.51 31.24 -1.67
CA PHE A 58 -4.35 32.01 -1.21
C PHE A 58 -3.70 32.90 -2.26
N ASN A 59 -4.19 32.89 -3.51
CA ASN A 59 -3.58 33.59 -4.65
C ASN A 59 -2.09 33.22 -4.84
N ILE A 60 -1.77 31.93 -4.62
CA ILE A 60 -0.44 31.35 -4.84
C ILE A 60 -0.46 30.56 -6.14
N THR A 61 0.26 31.04 -7.15
CA THR A 61 0.50 30.30 -8.39
C THR A 61 1.78 29.48 -8.28
N ASP A 62 1.72 28.18 -8.57
CA ASP A 62 2.89 27.30 -8.52
C ASP A 62 3.55 27.17 -9.90
N TYR A 63 4.82 27.61 -9.99
CA TYR A 63 5.59 27.57 -11.24
C TYR A 63 6.48 26.33 -11.37
N ARG A 64 6.40 25.37 -10.45
CA ARG A 64 7.27 24.19 -10.45
C ARG A 64 6.79 23.17 -11.49
N PRO A 65 7.70 22.59 -12.30
CA PRO A 65 7.31 21.64 -13.34
C PRO A 65 6.84 20.31 -12.73
N MET A 66 5.90 19.63 -13.40
CA MET A 66 5.38 18.32 -13.02
C MET A 66 6.48 17.27 -12.75
N THR A 67 7.59 17.34 -13.47
CA THR A 67 8.75 16.47 -13.26
C THR A 67 9.35 16.56 -11.86
N LEU A 68 9.26 17.71 -11.18
CA LEU A 68 9.67 17.86 -9.79
C LEU A 68 8.71 17.13 -8.84
N TYR A 69 7.40 17.18 -9.10
CA TYR A 69 6.39 16.49 -8.29
C TYR A 69 6.53 14.98 -8.40
N SER A 70 6.64 14.42 -9.61
CA SER A 70 6.89 12.98 -9.79
C SER A 70 8.23 12.56 -9.16
N ALA A 71 9.29 13.39 -9.25
CA ALA A 71 10.58 13.09 -8.59
C ALA A 71 10.46 13.08 -7.05
N LEU A 72 9.74 14.04 -6.46
CA LEU A 72 9.48 14.08 -5.01
C LEU A 72 8.57 12.93 -4.55
N ALA A 73 7.59 12.53 -5.36
CA ALA A 73 6.74 11.37 -5.09
C ALA A 73 7.56 10.07 -5.09
N VAL A 74 8.47 9.89 -6.06
CA VAL A 74 9.40 8.76 -6.13
C VAL A 74 10.38 8.75 -4.95
N ASP A 75 10.95 9.89 -4.58
CA ASP A 75 11.84 10.01 -3.41
C ASP A 75 11.12 9.71 -2.09
N ALA A 76 9.91 10.26 -1.91
CA ALA A 76 9.08 9.98 -0.73
C ALA A 76 8.67 8.49 -0.66
N TYR A 77 8.31 7.89 -1.80
CA TYR A 77 8.02 6.46 -1.91
C TYR A 77 9.25 5.61 -1.53
N GLN A 78 10.42 5.91 -2.08
CA GLN A 78 11.65 5.19 -1.75
C GLN A 78 11.99 5.30 -0.25
N LYS A 79 11.92 6.51 0.32
CA LYS A 79 12.24 6.75 1.74
C LYS A 79 11.26 6.12 2.72
N ARG A 80 9.95 6.07 2.38
CA ARG A 80 8.89 5.61 3.29
C ARG A 80 8.46 4.15 3.08
N LEU A 81 8.42 3.67 1.85
CA LEU A 81 7.82 2.37 1.48
C LEU A 81 8.86 1.30 1.10
N LEU A 82 10.11 1.67 0.78
CA LEU A 82 11.22 0.71 0.62
C LEU A 82 12.09 0.58 1.88
N HIS A 83 11.66 1.14 3.02
CA HIS A 83 12.38 1.03 4.30
C HIS A 83 12.21 -0.34 4.98
N PHE A 84 11.20 -1.12 4.57
CA PHE A 84 10.95 -2.45 5.10
C PHE A 84 11.65 -3.49 4.24
N ASN A 85 12.56 -4.24 4.85
CA ASN A 85 13.27 -5.35 4.24
C ASN A 85 12.55 -6.68 4.52
N HIS A 86 12.78 -7.67 3.68
CA HIS A 86 12.27 -9.03 3.84
C HIS A 86 13.20 -9.85 4.75
N ASP A 87 13.54 -9.30 5.92
CA ASP A 87 14.60 -9.79 6.80
C ASP A 87 14.20 -11.01 7.67
N ARG A 88 12.92 -11.43 7.63
CA ARG A 88 12.36 -12.50 8.47
C ARG A 88 11.14 -13.18 7.83
N ARG A 89 10.70 -14.28 8.46
CA ARG A 89 9.40 -14.93 8.23
C ARG A 89 8.25 -13.99 8.62
N GLY A 90 7.16 -14.04 7.87
CA GLY A 90 5.92 -13.30 8.14
C GLY A 90 5.90 -11.87 7.59
N ILE A 91 6.83 -11.45 6.73
CA ILE A 91 6.77 -10.12 6.08
C ILE A 91 5.71 -10.14 4.99
N LEU A 92 4.80 -9.16 5.03
CA LEU A 92 3.73 -8.96 4.07
C LEU A 92 4.19 -7.99 2.98
N SER A 93 4.10 -8.40 1.72
CA SER A 93 4.72 -7.69 0.60
C SER A 93 3.89 -7.75 -0.68
N MET A 94 4.00 -6.73 -1.53
CA MET A 94 3.26 -6.64 -2.80
C MET A 94 3.88 -7.54 -3.86
N ALA A 95 3.09 -8.42 -4.46
CA ALA A 95 3.53 -9.19 -5.64
C ALA A 95 3.50 -8.30 -6.90
N ASN A 96 4.46 -8.53 -7.80
CA ASN A 96 4.58 -7.79 -9.05
C ASN A 96 5.26 -8.62 -10.15
N SER A 97 5.12 -8.14 -11.39
CA SER A 97 5.75 -8.68 -12.61
C SER A 97 6.81 -7.71 -13.16
N GLY A 98 7.49 -6.97 -12.28
CA GLY A 98 8.43 -5.90 -12.63
C GLY A 98 8.08 -4.56 -11.96
N ARG A 99 8.98 -3.57 -12.11
CA ARG A 99 8.80 -2.23 -11.53
C ARG A 99 7.47 -1.61 -11.96
N HIS A 100 6.77 -0.96 -11.03
CA HIS A 100 5.49 -0.28 -11.26
C HIS A 100 4.34 -1.21 -11.74
N THR A 101 4.40 -2.51 -11.42
CA THR A 101 3.34 -3.46 -11.80
C THR A 101 2.49 -4.01 -10.66
N ASN A 102 2.69 -3.55 -9.42
CA ASN A 102 1.86 -3.89 -8.26
C ASN A 102 0.35 -3.84 -8.59
N GLY A 103 -0.42 -4.76 -8.00
CA GLY A 103 -1.88 -4.84 -8.15
C GLY A 103 -2.55 -5.12 -6.81
N SER A 104 -3.49 -6.06 -6.76
CA SER A 104 -4.07 -6.58 -5.50
C SER A 104 -3.36 -7.82 -4.96
N GLN A 105 -2.46 -8.43 -5.72
CA GLN A 105 -1.72 -9.62 -5.31
C GLN A 105 -0.66 -9.25 -4.25
N PHE A 106 -0.63 -10.04 -3.18
CA PHE A 106 0.34 -9.92 -2.10
C PHE A 106 0.92 -11.31 -1.78
N LEU A 107 2.02 -11.31 -1.03
CA LEU A 107 2.70 -12.50 -0.53
C LEU A 107 3.06 -12.32 0.93
N ILE A 108 3.22 -13.43 1.65
CA ILE A 108 3.75 -13.48 3.01
C ILE A 108 5.01 -14.33 2.97
N THR A 109 6.14 -13.81 3.46
CA THR A 109 7.40 -14.57 3.47
C THR A 109 7.33 -15.73 4.47
N LEU A 110 7.88 -16.89 4.10
CA LEU A 110 8.03 -18.03 5.02
C LEU A 110 9.44 -18.09 5.64
N ALA A 111 10.40 -17.34 5.09
CA ALA A 111 11.77 -17.21 5.59
C ALA A 111 12.30 -15.79 5.26
N PRO A 112 13.47 -15.37 5.78
CA PRO A 112 14.19 -14.22 5.24
C PRO A 112 14.38 -14.35 3.72
N ALA A 113 14.15 -13.27 3.00
CA ALA A 113 14.13 -13.23 1.53
C ALA A 113 14.74 -11.91 1.02
N GLU A 114 15.95 -11.57 1.47
CA GLU A 114 16.69 -10.33 1.11
C GLU A 114 16.76 -10.07 -0.41
N TRP A 115 16.72 -11.11 -1.23
CA TRP A 115 16.64 -10.99 -2.69
C TRP A 115 15.36 -10.28 -3.18
N MET A 116 14.35 -10.08 -2.33
CA MET A 116 13.13 -9.35 -2.65
C MET A 116 13.27 -7.84 -2.41
N ASP A 117 14.28 -7.40 -1.65
CA ASP A 117 14.45 -6.01 -1.27
C ASP A 117 14.70 -5.10 -2.48
N ASN A 118 14.11 -3.91 -2.45
CA ASN A 118 14.08 -2.94 -3.56
C ASN A 118 13.43 -3.44 -4.87
N ARG A 119 12.90 -4.67 -4.89
CA ARG A 119 12.17 -5.28 -6.02
C ARG A 119 10.69 -5.50 -5.72
N TYR A 120 10.38 -5.89 -4.49
CA TYR A 120 9.03 -6.05 -3.96
C TYR A 120 8.86 -5.10 -2.77
N VAL A 121 7.62 -4.68 -2.51
CA VAL A 121 7.32 -3.64 -1.52
C VAL A 121 6.80 -4.31 -0.26
N ALA A 122 7.64 -4.44 0.77
CA ALA A 122 7.17 -4.86 2.09
C ALA A 122 6.39 -3.71 2.73
N PHE A 123 5.17 -4.00 3.22
CA PHE A 123 4.26 -2.99 3.77
C PHE A 123 3.60 -3.42 5.09
N GLY A 124 3.93 -4.61 5.59
CA GLY A 124 3.43 -5.09 6.88
C GLY A 124 4.15 -6.35 7.36
N ARG A 125 3.69 -6.89 8.48
CA ARG A 125 4.13 -8.18 9.01
C ARG A 125 2.99 -8.88 9.72
N VAL A 126 3.04 -10.21 9.74
CA VAL A 126 2.20 -11.06 10.59
C VAL A 126 2.58 -10.80 12.06
N ILE A 127 1.58 -10.54 12.89
CA ILE A 127 1.73 -10.28 14.33
C ILE A 127 1.23 -11.48 15.14
N GLU A 128 0.08 -12.04 14.75
CA GLU A 128 -0.50 -13.26 15.29
C GLU A 128 -0.72 -14.28 14.15
N GLY A 129 -0.70 -15.58 14.44
CA GLY A 129 -1.02 -16.63 13.47
C GLY A 129 0.16 -17.40 12.86
N SER A 130 1.34 -17.45 13.50
CA SER A 130 2.47 -18.27 13.00
C SER A 130 2.09 -19.71 12.70
N LEU A 131 1.33 -20.37 13.60
CA LEU A 131 0.83 -21.73 13.41
C LEU A 131 -0.07 -21.91 12.17
N THR A 132 -0.65 -20.83 11.65
CA THR A 132 -1.39 -20.84 10.39
C THR A 132 -0.44 -20.80 9.20
N LEU A 133 0.63 -20.01 9.26
CA LEU A 133 1.69 -20.02 8.22
C LEU A 133 2.37 -21.40 8.15
N ASP A 134 2.67 -21.99 9.31
CA ASP A 134 3.29 -23.32 9.40
C ASP A 134 2.40 -24.37 8.70
N LYS A 135 1.09 -24.37 8.99
CA LYS A 135 0.11 -25.25 8.30
C LYS A 135 -0.07 -24.94 6.82
N MET A 136 0.14 -23.71 6.37
CA MET A 136 0.07 -23.34 4.94
C MET A 136 1.31 -23.84 4.19
N GLU A 137 2.48 -23.80 4.84
CA GLU A 137 3.75 -24.31 4.30
C GLU A 137 3.80 -25.84 4.21
N GLU A 138 3.13 -26.54 5.13
CA GLU A 138 2.97 -28.01 5.11
C GLU A 138 2.07 -28.53 3.97
N VAL A 139 1.30 -27.67 3.28
CA VAL A 139 0.40 -28.12 2.21
C VAL A 139 1.19 -28.54 0.98
N GLN A 140 1.06 -29.81 0.58
CA GLN A 140 1.65 -30.35 -0.64
C GLN A 140 1.29 -29.49 -1.86
N THR A 141 2.28 -29.16 -2.69
CA THR A 141 2.10 -28.38 -3.92
C THR A 141 2.37 -29.19 -5.18
N HIS A 142 1.82 -28.73 -6.31
CA HIS A 142 2.10 -29.20 -7.65
C HIS A 142 2.35 -27.97 -8.54
N TYR A 143 3.58 -27.81 -9.06
CA TYR A 143 4.05 -26.59 -9.71
C TYR A 143 3.73 -25.32 -8.90
N GLU A 144 4.18 -25.28 -7.65
CA GLU A 144 3.99 -24.18 -6.68
C GLU A 144 2.52 -23.89 -6.27
N ARG A 145 1.53 -24.48 -6.94
CA ARG A 145 0.12 -24.41 -6.55
C ARG A 145 -0.20 -25.44 -5.45
N PRO A 146 -0.84 -25.06 -4.33
CA PRO A 146 -1.37 -26.02 -3.34
C PRO A 146 -2.31 -27.06 -3.97
N VAL A 147 -2.12 -28.34 -3.62
CA VAL A 147 -3.00 -29.46 -4.06
C VAL A 147 -4.39 -29.36 -3.41
N LYS A 148 -4.46 -28.80 -2.20
CA LYS A 148 -5.69 -28.37 -1.54
C LYS A 148 -5.74 -26.85 -1.57
N ASP A 149 -6.81 -26.28 -2.14
CA ASP A 149 -6.97 -24.82 -2.19
C ASP A 149 -6.96 -24.21 -0.77
N ILE A 150 -6.27 -23.08 -0.62
CA ILE A 150 -6.17 -22.30 0.62
C ILE A 150 -6.91 -20.98 0.36
N CYS A 151 -8.01 -20.76 1.06
CA CYS A 151 -8.91 -19.63 0.83
C CYS A 151 -8.96 -18.70 2.04
N ILE A 152 -9.09 -17.39 1.79
CA ILE A 152 -9.39 -16.41 2.83
C ILE A 152 -10.90 -16.37 3.02
N GLU A 153 -11.40 -16.89 4.14
CA GLU A 153 -12.85 -16.98 4.41
C GLU A 153 -13.47 -15.65 4.87
N ASN A 154 -12.72 -14.86 5.65
CA ASN A 154 -13.16 -13.57 6.16
C ASN A 154 -11.98 -12.60 6.31
N ILE A 155 -12.26 -11.31 6.17
CA ILE A 155 -11.31 -10.21 6.37
C ILE A 155 -11.99 -9.17 7.27
N SER A 156 -11.25 -8.63 8.24
CA SER A 156 -11.68 -7.49 9.05
C SER A 156 -10.55 -6.48 9.18
N VAL A 157 -10.92 -5.20 9.21
CA VAL A 157 -9.99 -4.09 9.50
C VAL A 157 -10.16 -3.71 10.97
N VAL A 158 -9.14 -3.99 11.77
CA VAL A 158 -9.13 -3.70 13.22
C VAL A 158 -8.44 -2.35 13.49
N ASN A 159 -8.87 -1.66 14.55
CA ASN A 159 -8.23 -0.43 14.97
C ASN A 159 -6.86 -0.75 15.59
N PRO A 160 -5.75 -0.08 15.22
CA PRO A 160 -4.44 -0.30 15.84
C PRO A 160 -4.45 -0.18 17.38
N ASN A 161 -5.34 0.65 17.94
CA ASN A 161 -5.48 0.81 19.39
C ASN A 161 -6.10 -0.43 20.08
N GLU A 162 -6.85 -1.26 19.35
CA GLU A 162 -7.41 -2.53 19.85
C GLU A 162 -6.40 -3.68 19.77
N LEU A 163 -5.41 -3.58 18.89
CA LEU A 163 -4.26 -4.50 18.78
C LEU A 163 -3.26 -4.30 19.91
N ALA A 164 -2.98 -3.05 20.31
CA ALA A 164 -2.01 -2.73 21.36
C ALA A 164 -2.30 -3.45 22.69
N THR A 165 -3.59 -3.65 23.02
CA THR A 165 -4.05 -4.32 24.25
C THR A 165 -3.88 -5.86 24.23
N LYS A 166 -3.50 -6.46 23.09
CA LYS A 166 -3.25 -7.91 22.96
C LYS A 166 -1.77 -8.29 22.93
N ILE A 167 -0.89 -7.31 22.71
CA ILE A 167 0.56 -7.50 22.50
C ILE A 167 1.35 -7.15 23.78
N ALA A 168 0.66 -6.71 24.83
CA ALA A 168 1.19 -6.39 26.17
C ALA A 168 0.84 -7.50 27.18
#